data_AF-A0A534TB84-F1
#
_entry.id   AF-A0A534TB84-F1
#
_cell.length_a   1.000
_cell.length_b   1.000
_cell.length_c   1.000
_cell.angle_alpha   90.00
_cell.angle_beta   90.00
_cell.angle_gamma   90.00
#
_symmetry.space_group_name_H-M   'P 1'
#
loop_
_entity.id
_entity.type
_entity.pdbx_description
1 polymer ?
#
loop_
_entity_poly.entity_id
_entity_poly.type
_entity_poly.pdbx_seq_one_letter_code
_entity_poly.pdbx_strand_id
1 'polypeptide(L)'
;MAIARRTMFLWGGLVLTSPVAGRASEQSERLVAQGQLAYQNGRFAEARDRFAEAVAADSHDASAQYGIGLALGKLDRWEEARAAFERAVALRPDFTAAQRALGLASYHLGEAALERKENERAIELLDQASRLAPAVAGRARYLAGVARVGSGRAEQARMDFEAAARTPEREIARAATAYLERLAAPAATVPAKRWEVRGATGVQYDSNPALEPHGSHAHRDQAAFLLGAGGHYDVMQRERALVRLDYDFYQTLYPDFQDFDFRAHRLSGTASFGLRRWLWAGVQGGYNHYSLGPRAYLQEPFVLPFLSFAEGDVGRTQLLYRHGEPDYLSRPFKSLRDGRTNAAGVSQRLLFAGGARYVTLGYEFENENPRSAAGNDFERNSNGAHVGVGFPAWCGTAVELTYLYRNDDYTRRNSLSAFRKKRDDDEHRFYAGGTANVSNIGLFDYRRSIVSLVLEATR
;
A
#
# COMPACT_ATOMS: atom_id res chain seq x y z
N MET A 1 -77.55 -60.63 -5.53
CA MET A 1 -76.30 -60.75 -6.30
C MET A 1 -75.21 -61.09 -5.30
N ALA A 2 -74.64 -62.30 -5.25
CA ALA A 2 -73.93 -63.05 -6.30
C ALA A 2 -72.69 -62.26 -6.79
N ILE A 3 -71.46 -62.77 -6.74
CA ILE A 3 -70.99 -64.16 -6.51
C ILE A 3 -69.92 -64.20 -5.40
N ALA A 4 -69.90 -65.27 -4.60
CA ALA A 4 -68.79 -65.60 -3.69
C ALA A 4 -68.06 -66.87 -4.16
N ARG A 5 -66.73 -66.93 -3.99
CA ARG A 5 -65.92 -68.15 -4.08
C ARG A 5 -64.80 -68.16 -3.04
N ARG A 6 -64.74 -69.24 -2.25
CA ARG A 6 -63.49 -69.79 -1.65
C ARG A 6 -62.75 -70.58 -2.78
N THR A 7 -61.55 -71.13 -2.65
CA THR A 7 -60.87 -71.78 -1.50
C THR A 7 -59.39 -72.04 -1.84
N MET A 8 -58.52 -72.22 -0.82
CA MET A 8 -57.25 -73.02 -0.86
C MET A 8 -56.08 -72.52 -1.74
N PHE A 9 -54.78 -72.77 -1.44
CA PHE A 9 -54.05 -73.10 -0.19
C PHE A 9 -52.52 -72.98 -0.43
N LEU A 10 -51.71 -73.35 0.57
CA LEU A 10 -50.29 -73.78 0.49
C LEU A 10 -49.16 -72.73 0.36
N TRP A 11 -47.95 -73.21 0.68
CA TRP A 11 -46.73 -72.45 0.98
C TRP A 11 -45.78 -72.34 -0.22
N GLY A 12 -44.93 -71.31 -0.21
CA GLY A 12 -43.74 -71.20 -1.06
C GLY A 12 -42.77 -70.17 -0.51
N GLY A 13 -41.74 -70.61 0.23
CA GLY A 13 -40.70 -69.73 0.75
C GLY A 13 -39.60 -69.49 -0.29
N LEU A 14 -39.21 -68.23 -0.51
CA LEU A 14 -38.04 -67.88 -1.30
C LEU A 14 -37.16 -66.90 -0.51
N VAL A 15 -36.17 -67.43 0.19
CA VAL A 15 -35.14 -66.63 0.86
C VAL A 15 -34.14 -66.15 -0.20
N LEU A 16 -34.28 -64.90 -0.63
CA LEU A 16 -33.32 -64.22 -1.49
C LEU A 16 -32.12 -63.73 -0.67
N THR A 17 -31.23 -64.64 -0.29
CA THR A 17 -29.87 -64.29 0.19
C THR A 17 -29.02 -63.82 -0.99
N SER A 18 -29.00 -62.50 -1.22
CA SER A 18 -28.25 -61.84 -2.30
C SER A 18 -26.74 -62.13 -2.25
N PRO A 19 -26.17 -62.98 -3.13
CA PRO A 19 -24.76 -63.39 -3.02
C PRO A 19 -23.76 -62.35 -3.55
N VAL A 20 -24.27 -61.31 -4.24
CA VAL A 20 -23.45 -60.33 -4.97
C VAL A 20 -22.85 -59.29 -4.03
N ALA A 21 -23.63 -58.76 -3.07
CA ALA A 21 -23.16 -57.73 -2.15
C ALA A 21 -21.99 -58.22 -1.28
N GLY A 22 -22.09 -59.44 -0.72
CA GLY A 22 -21.03 -60.02 0.11
C GLY A 22 -19.71 -60.27 -0.63
N ARG A 23 -19.75 -60.53 -1.95
CA ARG A 23 -18.54 -60.69 -2.77
C ARG A 23 -17.86 -59.35 -3.07
N ALA A 24 -18.63 -58.28 -3.24
CA ALA A 24 -18.09 -56.94 -3.43
C ALA A 24 -17.36 -56.46 -2.17
N SER A 25 -17.96 -56.64 -0.98
CA SER A 25 -17.32 -56.29 0.29
C SER A 25 -16.10 -57.17 0.58
N GLU A 26 -16.18 -58.49 0.39
CA GLU A 26 -15.03 -59.41 0.58
C GLU A 26 -13.85 -59.06 -0.34
N GLN A 27 -14.13 -58.64 -1.59
CA GLN A 27 -13.10 -58.14 -2.50
C GLN A 27 -12.52 -56.79 -2.05
N SER A 28 -13.35 -55.84 -1.59
CA SER A 28 -12.88 -54.56 -1.05
C SER A 28 -12.00 -54.75 0.18
N GLU A 29 -12.44 -55.54 1.17
CA GLU A 29 -11.71 -55.84 2.39
C GLU A 29 -10.31 -56.43 2.10
N ARG A 30 -10.22 -57.35 1.12
CA ARG A 30 -8.94 -57.92 0.68
C ARG A 30 -8.03 -56.88 0.02
N LEU A 31 -8.57 -55.94 -0.75
CA LEU A 31 -7.81 -54.87 -1.40
C LEU A 31 -7.38 -53.78 -0.38
N VAL A 32 -8.24 -53.46 0.59
CA VAL A 32 -7.90 -52.63 1.76
C VAL A 32 -6.77 -53.24 2.57
N ALA A 33 -6.79 -54.55 2.82
CA ALA A 33 -5.70 -55.25 3.52
C ALA A 33 -4.36 -55.18 2.74
N GLN A 34 -4.41 -55.24 1.40
CA GLN A 34 -3.22 -55.05 0.57
C GLN A 34 -2.72 -53.59 0.58
N GLY A 35 -3.63 -52.60 0.51
CA GLY A 35 -3.28 -51.19 0.64
C GLY A 35 -2.67 -50.85 2.00
N GLN A 36 -3.23 -51.40 3.07
CA GLN A 36 -2.71 -51.32 4.44
C GLN A 36 -1.27 -51.87 4.52
N LEU A 37 -1.01 -53.03 3.92
CA LEU A 37 0.32 -53.64 3.89
C LEU A 37 1.31 -52.82 3.05
N ALA A 38 0.90 -52.30 1.88
CA ALA A 38 1.74 -51.42 1.06
C ALA A 38 2.07 -50.12 1.82
N TYR A 39 1.10 -49.51 2.50
CA TYR A 39 1.27 -48.30 3.31
C TYR A 39 2.24 -48.51 4.48
N GLN A 40 2.12 -49.63 5.21
CA GLN A 40 3.05 -49.99 6.28
C GLN A 40 4.49 -50.20 5.79
N ASN A 41 4.67 -50.68 4.55
CA ASN A 41 5.96 -50.81 3.88
C ASN A 41 6.47 -49.48 3.24
N GLY A 42 5.81 -48.35 3.47
CA GLY A 42 6.18 -47.05 2.88
C GLY A 42 5.88 -46.92 1.37
N ARG A 43 5.22 -47.91 0.75
CA ARG A 43 4.90 -47.94 -0.68
C ARG A 43 3.62 -47.17 -0.97
N PHE A 44 3.62 -45.87 -0.66
CA PHE A 44 2.40 -45.05 -0.60
C PHE A 44 1.65 -44.94 -1.94
N ALA A 45 2.33 -44.91 -3.08
CA ALA A 45 1.67 -44.92 -4.39
C ALA A 45 0.91 -46.24 -4.65
N GLU A 46 1.55 -47.38 -4.39
CA GLU A 46 0.91 -48.71 -4.49
C GLU A 46 -0.24 -48.86 -3.48
N ALA A 47 -0.10 -48.30 -2.28
CA ALA A 47 -1.16 -48.27 -1.28
C ALA A 47 -2.39 -47.51 -1.78
N ARG A 48 -2.21 -46.28 -2.29
CA ARG A 48 -3.27 -45.49 -2.94
C ARG A 48 -3.97 -46.32 -4.02
N ASP A 49 -3.21 -47.02 -4.85
CA ASP A 49 -3.76 -47.76 -5.99
C ASP A 49 -4.56 -49.00 -5.54
N ARG A 50 -4.07 -49.77 -4.57
CA ARG A 50 -4.85 -50.86 -3.93
C ARG A 50 -6.11 -50.35 -3.24
N PHE A 51 -6.07 -49.19 -2.58
CA PHE A 51 -7.28 -48.59 -1.99
C PHE A 51 -8.24 -48.02 -3.06
N ALA A 52 -7.75 -47.56 -4.21
CA ALA A 52 -8.58 -47.14 -5.34
C ALA A 52 -9.24 -48.35 -6.04
N GLU A 53 -8.53 -49.47 -6.18
CA GLU A 53 -9.08 -50.76 -6.61
C GLU A 53 -10.19 -51.24 -5.63
N ALA A 54 -10.02 -51.05 -4.33
CA ALA A 54 -11.05 -51.34 -3.32
C ALA A 54 -12.30 -50.48 -3.51
N VAL A 55 -12.15 -49.15 -3.67
CA VAL A 55 -13.27 -48.23 -3.97
C VAL A 55 -13.98 -48.55 -5.29
N ALA A 56 -13.28 -49.16 -6.25
CA ALA A 56 -13.88 -49.66 -7.50
C ALA A 56 -14.63 -50.99 -7.32
N ALA A 57 -14.34 -51.77 -6.27
CA ALA A 57 -15.08 -52.97 -5.90
C ALA A 57 -16.31 -52.65 -5.02
N ASP A 58 -16.17 -51.75 -4.05
CA ASP A 58 -17.28 -51.15 -3.29
C ASP A 58 -17.08 -49.64 -3.10
N SER A 59 -17.95 -48.85 -3.73
CA SER A 59 -17.93 -47.39 -3.65
C SER A 59 -18.33 -46.83 -2.28
N HIS A 60 -18.88 -47.66 -1.38
CA HIS A 60 -19.29 -47.27 -0.03
C HIS A 60 -18.23 -47.61 1.04
N ASP A 61 -17.09 -48.19 0.67
CA ASP A 61 -16.01 -48.47 1.62
C ASP A 61 -15.31 -47.18 2.09
N ALA A 62 -15.83 -46.63 3.19
CA ALA A 62 -15.26 -45.49 3.89
C ALA A 62 -13.82 -45.74 4.37
N SER A 63 -13.44 -47.00 4.61
CA SER A 63 -12.10 -47.39 5.06
C SER A 63 -11.11 -47.33 3.90
N ALA A 64 -11.51 -47.75 2.71
CA ALA A 64 -10.74 -47.59 1.48
C ALA A 64 -10.54 -46.10 1.12
N GLN A 65 -11.59 -45.27 1.16
CA GLN A 65 -11.48 -43.81 0.96
C GLN A 65 -10.50 -43.16 1.96
N TYR A 66 -10.54 -43.57 3.22
CA TYR A 66 -9.58 -43.10 4.24
C TYR A 66 -8.14 -43.58 3.95
N GLY A 67 -7.97 -44.81 3.47
CA GLY A 67 -6.68 -45.34 3.01
C GLY A 67 -6.08 -44.53 1.85
N ILE A 68 -6.90 -44.16 0.84
CA ILE A 68 -6.51 -43.24 -0.24
C ILE A 68 -6.00 -41.92 0.35
N GLY A 69 -6.75 -41.33 1.29
CA GLY A 69 -6.36 -40.07 1.94
C GLY A 69 -5.05 -40.16 2.71
N LEU A 70 -4.83 -41.22 3.49
CA LEU A 70 -3.57 -41.44 4.21
C LEU A 70 -2.38 -41.57 3.24
N ALA A 71 -2.56 -42.35 2.17
CA ALA A 71 -1.53 -42.55 1.16
C ALA A 71 -1.18 -41.25 0.41
N LEU A 72 -2.17 -40.42 0.08
CA LEU A 72 -1.96 -39.11 -0.55
C LEU A 72 -1.30 -38.09 0.39
N GLY A 73 -1.66 -38.07 1.68
CA GLY A 73 -0.99 -37.25 2.68
C GLY A 73 0.49 -37.61 2.86
N LYS A 74 0.84 -38.90 2.71
CA LYS A 74 2.25 -39.36 2.66
C LYS A 74 2.98 -39.08 1.34
N LEU A 75 2.31 -38.44 0.38
CA LEU A 75 2.86 -37.94 -0.87
C LEU A 75 2.73 -36.41 -0.98
N ASP A 76 2.43 -35.73 0.14
CA ASP A 76 2.15 -34.28 0.24
C ASP A 76 1.03 -33.74 -0.67
N ARG A 77 0.18 -34.64 -1.19
CA ARG A 77 -0.97 -34.30 -2.07
C ARG A 77 -2.20 -33.91 -1.25
N TRP A 78 -2.03 -32.89 -0.41
CA TRP A 78 -2.96 -32.57 0.69
C TRP A 78 -4.38 -32.19 0.25
N GLU A 79 -4.58 -31.53 -0.90
CA GLU A 79 -5.94 -31.25 -1.43
C GLU A 79 -6.68 -32.52 -1.84
N GLU A 80 -5.99 -33.48 -2.47
CA GLU A 80 -6.58 -34.76 -2.87
C GLU A 80 -6.78 -35.68 -1.65
N ALA A 81 -5.86 -35.63 -0.69
CA ALA A 81 -5.99 -36.30 0.59
C ALA A 81 -7.23 -35.79 1.36
N ARG A 82 -7.41 -34.47 1.43
CA ARG A 82 -8.60 -33.80 1.98
C ARG A 82 -9.87 -34.33 1.30
N ALA A 83 -9.93 -34.32 -0.03
CA ALA A 83 -11.11 -34.78 -0.77
C ALA A 83 -11.40 -36.28 -0.58
N ALA A 84 -10.39 -37.12 -0.33
CA ALA A 84 -10.58 -38.53 0.04
C ALA A 84 -11.11 -38.69 1.48
N PHE A 85 -10.60 -37.91 2.44
CA PHE A 85 -11.13 -37.90 3.81
C PHE A 85 -12.55 -37.34 3.90
N GLU A 86 -12.90 -36.32 3.12
CA GLU A 86 -14.28 -35.80 3.04
C GLU A 86 -15.26 -36.87 2.54
N ARG A 87 -14.88 -37.68 1.54
CA ARG A 87 -15.67 -38.85 1.11
C ARG A 87 -15.78 -39.91 2.20
N ALA A 88 -14.68 -40.23 2.89
CA ALA A 88 -14.68 -41.20 3.99
C ALA A 88 -15.61 -40.79 5.15
N VAL A 89 -15.66 -39.48 5.48
CA VAL A 89 -16.57 -38.92 6.50
C VAL A 89 -18.01 -38.86 5.98
N ALA A 90 -18.24 -38.57 4.69
CA ALA A 90 -19.59 -38.58 4.11
C ALA A 90 -20.20 -39.99 4.08
N LEU A 91 -19.41 -41.03 3.80
CA LEU A 91 -19.84 -42.42 3.81
C LEU A 91 -20.03 -42.98 5.23
N ARG A 92 -19.21 -42.56 6.19
CA ARG A 92 -19.30 -42.99 7.60
C ARG A 92 -19.10 -41.79 8.54
N PRO A 93 -20.16 -41.05 8.89
CA PRO A 93 -20.07 -39.81 9.67
C PRO A 93 -19.45 -39.96 11.07
N ASP A 94 -19.55 -41.13 11.68
CA ASP A 94 -18.95 -41.49 12.98
C ASP A 94 -17.46 -41.86 12.90
N PHE A 95 -16.87 -41.90 11.69
CA PHE A 95 -15.49 -42.33 11.47
C PHE A 95 -14.45 -41.30 11.97
N THR A 96 -14.27 -41.29 13.29
CA THR A 96 -13.44 -40.35 14.05
C THR A 96 -11.99 -40.28 13.54
N ALA A 97 -11.45 -41.37 13.00
CA ALA A 97 -10.12 -41.38 12.39
C ALA A 97 -10.06 -40.56 11.09
N ALA A 98 -11.05 -40.70 10.20
CA ALA A 98 -11.16 -39.90 8.99
C ALA A 98 -11.45 -38.43 9.28
N GLN A 99 -12.27 -38.12 10.29
CA GLN A 99 -12.48 -36.74 10.76
C GLN A 99 -11.15 -36.10 11.21
N ARG A 100 -10.36 -36.81 12.03
CA ARG A 100 -9.04 -36.31 12.49
C ARG A 100 -8.04 -36.14 11.35
N ALA A 101 -8.04 -37.05 10.37
CA ALA A 101 -7.16 -36.94 9.21
C ALA A 101 -7.58 -35.80 8.25
N LEU A 102 -8.88 -35.54 8.10
CA LEU A 102 -9.40 -34.35 7.43
C LEU A 102 -8.93 -33.05 8.12
N GLY A 103 -8.96 -33.01 9.46
CA GLY A 103 -8.42 -31.89 10.22
C GLY A 103 -6.91 -31.68 10.02
N LEU A 104 -6.13 -32.77 9.90
CA LEU A 104 -4.70 -32.69 9.59
C LEU A 104 -4.42 -32.23 8.14
N ALA A 105 -5.20 -32.69 7.16
CA ALA A 105 -5.11 -32.19 5.80
C ALA A 105 -5.47 -30.70 5.72
N SER A 106 -6.52 -30.28 6.44
CA SER A 106 -6.90 -28.85 6.56
C SER A 106 -5.78 -28.02 7.19
N TYR A 107 -5.07 -28.55 8.19
CA TYR A 107 -3.95 -27.88 8.84
C TYR A 107 -2.82 -27.55 7.86
N HIS A 108 -2.32 -28.53 7.10
CA HIS A 108 -1.22 -28.32 6.15
C HIS A 108 -1.60 -27.44 4.94
N LEU A 109 -2.86 -27.51 4.49
CA LEU A 109 -3.37 -26.58 3.49
C LEU A 109 -3.47 -25.14 4.05
N GLY A 110 -3.81 -25.00 5.33
CA GLY A 110 -3.86 -23.73 6.03
C GLY A 110 -2.49 -23.09 6.23
N GLU A 111 -1.46 -23.88 6.55
CA GLU A 111 -0.05 -23.47 6.55
C GLU A 111 0.35 -22.92 5.16
N ALA A 112 0.15 -23.70 4.10
CA ALA A 112 0.53 -23.30 2.74
C ALA A 112 -0.27 -22.09 2.21
N ALA A 113 -1.52 -21.91 2.63
CA ALA A 113 -2.31 -20.72 2.32
C ALA A 113 -1.77 -19.47 3.02
N LEU A 114 -1.33 -19.59 4.29
CA LEU A 114 -0.76 -18.48 5.06
C LEU A 114 0.58 -18.02 4.48
N GLU A 115 1.45 -18.95 4.05
CA GLU A 115 2.71 -18.61 3.36
C GLU A 115 2.48 -17.81 2.07
N ARG A 116 1.43 -18.16 1.31
CA ARG A 116 0.99 -17.44 0.10
C ARG A 116 0.25 -16.14 0.39
N LYS A 117 -0.02 -15.83 1.66
CA LYS A 117 -0.83 -14.69 2.14
C LYS A 117 -2.30 -14.75 1.68
N GLU A 118 -2.80 -15.96 1.42
CA GLU A 118 -4.22 -16.25 1.17
C GLU A 118 -4.99 -16.27 2.49
N ASN A 119 -4.93 -15.17 3.27
CA ASN A 119 -5.29 -15.15 4.70
C ASN A 119 -6.71 -15.69 4.99
N GLU A 120 -7.72 -15.36 4.18
CA GLU A 120 -9.09 -15.85 4.39
C GLU A 120 -9.17 -17.38 4.27
N ARG A 121 -8.58 -17.95 3.21
CA ARG A 121 -8.48 -19.40 3.01
C ARG A 121 -7.71 -20.07 4.14
N ALA A 122 -6.62 -19.45 4.59
CA ALA A 122 -5.86 -19.92 5.75
C ALA A 122 -6.73 -19.96 7.01
N ILE A 123 -7.50 -18.89 7.29
CA ILE A 123 -8.41 -18.82 8.44
C ILE A 123 -9.45 -19.94 8.39
N GLU A 124 -10.13 -20.16 7.26
CA GLU A 124 -11.13 -21.22 7.10
C GLU A 124 -10.57 -22.62 7.38
N LEU A 125 -9.41 -22.92 6.77
CA LEU A 125 -8.72 -24.20 6.88
C LEU A 125 -8.18 -24.47 8.29
N LEU A 126 -7.61 -23.46 8.94
CA LEU A 126 -7.06 -23.57 10.29
C LEU A 126 -8.16 -23.61 11.36
N ASP A 127 -9.27 -22.89 11.17
CA ASP A 127 -10.46 -23.05 12.00
C ASP A 127 -11.04 -24.46 11.87
N GLN A 128 -11.12 -25.04 10.65
CA GLN A 128 -11.52 -26.43 10.42
C GLN A 128 -10.57 -27.42 11.11
N ALA A 129 -9.26 -27.26 10.94
CA ALA A 129 -8.25 -28.07 11.60
C ALA A 129 -8.39 -28.06 13.13
N SER A 130 -8.60 -26.88 13.73
CA SER A 130 -8.75 -26.73 15.18
C SER A 130 -9.95 -27.47 15.77
N ARG A 131 -11.00 -27.69 14.98
CA ARG A 131 -12.20 -28.44 15.39
C ARG A 131 -12.04 -29.95 15.21
N LEU A 132 -11.40 -30.37 14.12
CA LEU A 132 -11.37 -31.78 13.70
C LEU A 132 -10.15 -32.56 14.20
N ALA A 133 -9.01 -31.90 14.41
CA ALA A 133 -7.75 -32.56 14.78
C ALA A 133 -7.16 -31.98 16.10
N PRO A 134 -7.58 -32.49 17.27
CA PRO A 134 -7.10 -32.01 18.58
C PRO A 134 -5.57 -31.99 18.73
N ALA A 135 -4.86 -32.92 18.07
CA ALA A 135 -3.40 -33.03 18.10
C ALA A 135 -2.65 -31.85 17.44
N VAL A 136 -3.32 -31.04 16.61
CA VAL A 136 -2.76 -29.82 16.00
C VAL A 136 -3.56 -28.56 16.37
N ALA A 137 -4.58 -28.66 17.23
CA ALA A 137 -5.51 -27.57 17.49
C ALA A 137 -4.85 -26.32 18.08
N GLY A 138 -3.80 -26.48 18.90
CA GLY A 138 -2.99 -25.37 19.42
C GLY A 138 -2.25 -24.61 18.30
N ARG A 139 -1.56 -25.33 17.41
CA ARG A 139 -0.90 -24.76 16.23
C ARG A 139 -1.89 -24.12 15.27
N ALA A 140 -2.99 -24.81 14.98
CA ALA A 140 -4.04 -24.34 14.10
C ALA A 140 -4.60 -22.99 14.58
N ARG A 141 -4.89 -22.87 15.89
CA ARG A 141 -5.29 -21.59 16.51
C ARG A 141 -4.19 -20.54 16.41
N TYR A 142 -2.95 -20.86 16.78
CA TYR A 142 -1.83 -19.91 16.66
C TYR A 142 -1.68 -19.34 15.25
N LEU A 143 -1.72 -20.19 14.21
CA LEU A 143 -1.63 -19.77 12.81
C LEU A 143 -2.87 -19.01 12.34
N ALA A 144 -4.08 -19.39 12.79
CA ALA A 144 -5.31 -18.64 12.50
C ALA A 144 -5.26 -17.24 13.12
N GLY A 145 -4.66 -17.11 14.31
CA GLY A 145 -4.36 -15.84 14.95
C GLY A 145 -3.42 -14.97 14.12
N VAL A 146 -2.32 -15.53 13.61
CA VAL A 146 -1.39 -14.84 12.69
C VAL A 146 -2.11 -14.39 11.41
N ALA A 147 -2.92 -15.26 10.79
CA ALA A 147 -3.70 -14.92 9.61
C ALA A 147 -4.73 -13.80 9.88
N ARG A 148 -5.39 -13.82 11.05
CA ARG A 148 -6.33 -12.78 11.50
C ARG A 148 -5.63 -11.46 11.79
N VAL A 149 -4.41 -11.45 12.35
CA VAL A 149 -3.57 -10.23 12.44
C VAL A 149 -3.27 -9.68 11.03
N GLY A 150 -2.86 -10.55 10.10
CA GLY A 150 -2.62 -10.20 8.70
C GLY A 150 -3.84 -9.65 7.95
N SER A 151 -5.05 -9.93 8.44
CA SER A 151 -6.33 -9.41 7.92
C SER A 151 -6.97 -8.31 8.80
N GLY A 152 -6.24 -7.75 9.78
CA GLY A 152 -6.74 -6.68 10.66
C GLY A 152 -7.80 -7.10 11.69
N ARG A 153 -8.11 -8.39 11.82
CA ARG A 153 -9.14 -8.95 12.71
C ARG A 153 -8.61 -9.17 14.13
N ALA A 154 -8.11 -8.11 14.76
CA ALA A 154 -7.35 -8.15 16.02
C ALA A 154 -8.06 -8.90 17.17
N GLU A 155 -9.36 -8.68 17.38
CA GLU A 155 -10.13 -9.37 18.44
C GLU A 155 -10.27 -10.87 18.17
N GLN A 156 -10.47 -11.29 16.92
CA GLN A 156 -10.51 -12.72 16.59
C GLN A 156 -9.12 -13.36 16.76
N ALA A 157 -8.06 -12.66 16.33
CA ALA A 157 -6.70 -13.11 16.52
C ALA A 157 -6.37 -13.28 18.01
N ARG A 158 -6.82 -12.35 18.85
CA ARG A 158 -6.69 -12.44 20.30
C ARG A 158 -7.38 -13.70 20.84
N MET A 159 -8.62 -13.99 20.46
CA MET A 159 -9.31 -15.22 20.88
C MET A 159 -8.55 -16.49 20.49
N ASP A 160 -7.97 -16.51 19.28
CA ASP A 160 -7.13 -17.61 18.82
C ASP A 160 -5.84 -17.77 19.61
N PHE A 161 -5.13 -16.67 19.89
CA PHE A 161 -3.94 -16.70 20.74
C PHE A 161 -4.28 -17.05 22.19
N GLU A 162 -5.44 -16.64 22.73
CA GLU A 162 -5.92 -17.06 24.06
C GLU A 162 -6.27 -18.56 24.12
N ALA A 163 -6.67 -19.17 23.00
CA ALA A 163 -6.84 -20.62 22.89
C ALA A 163 -5.49 -21.34 22.73
N ALA A 164 -4.61 -20.83 21.87
CA ALA A 164 -3.28 -21.39 21.64
C ALA A 164 -2.37 -21.29 22.89
N ALA A 165 -2.48 -20.23 23.70
CA ALA A 165 -1.75 -20.08 24.96
C ALA A 165 -2.08 -21.18 25.99
N ARG A 166 -3.18 -21.93 25.80
CA ARG A 166 -3.62 -23.04 26.67
C ARG A 166 -3.23 -24.43 26.15
N THR A 167 -2.52 -24.53 25.03
CA THR A 167 -2.04 -25.83 24.51
C THR A 167 -0.91 -26.40 25.39
N PRO A 168 -0.81 -27.73 25.57
CA PRO A 168 0.36 -28.35 26.22
C PRO A 168 1.68 -28.19 25.44
N GLU A 169 1.62 -27.78 24.17
CA GLU A 169 2.80 -27.50 23.34
C GLU A 169 3.52 -26.20 23.75
N ARG A 170 4.51 -26.32 24.64
CA ARG A 170 5.21 -25.20 25.28
C ARG A 170 5.63 -24.05 24.35
N GLU A 171 6.21 -24.34 23.18
CA GLU A 171 6.67 -23.28 22.27
C GLU A 171 5.49 -22.55 21.59
N ILE A 172 4.40 -23.25 21.26
CA ILE A 172 3.19 -22.63 20.71
C ILE A 172 2.50 -21.78 21.77
N ALA A 173 2.38 -22.29 23.00
CA ALA A 173 1.83 -21.54 24.12
C ALA A 173 2.66 -20.26 24.40
N ARG A 174 3.99 -20.37 24.41
CA ARG A 174 4.92 -19.24 24.56
C ARG A 174 4.79 -18.22 23.43
N ALA A 175 4.73 -18.68 22.17
CA ALA A 175 4.58 -17.81 21.02
C ALA A 175 3.23 -17.08 21.03
N ALA A 176 2.14 -17.78 21.37
CA ALA A 176 0.81 -17.19 21.51
C ALA A 176 0.75 -16.14 22.63
N THR A 177 1.30 -16.43 23.81
CA THR A 177 1.41 -15.45 24.90
C THR A 177 2.22 -14.21 24.47
N ALA A 178 3.32 -14.39 23.73
CA ALA A 178 4.09 -13.27 23.20
C ALA A 178 3.35 -12.46 22.10
N TYR A 179 2.30 -13.00 21.48
CA TYR A 179 1.36 -12.21 20.67
C TYR A 179 0.30 -11.52 21.52
N LEU A 180 -0.24 -12.18 22.55
CA LEU A 180 -1.19 -11.58 23.50
C LEU A 180 -0.58 -10.38 24.22
N GLU A 181 0.67 -10.47 24.69
CA GLU A 181 1.40 -9.36 25.31
C GLU A 181 1.53 -8.16 24.35
N ARG A 182 1.71 -8.40 23.04
CA ARG A 182 1.79 -7.34 22.01
C ARG A 182 0.42 -6.76 21.63
N LEU A 183 -0.65 -7.56 21.69
CA LEU A 183 -2.03 -7.12 21.43
C LEU A 183 -2.66 -6.41 22.65
N ALA A 184 -2.26 -6.79 23.86
CA ALA A 184 -2.73 -6.22 25.12
C ALA A 184 -1.86 -5.06 25.63
N ALA A 185 -0.61 -4.93 25.15
CA ALA A 185 0.12 -3.69 25.26
C ALA A 185 -0.73 -2.56 24.66
N PRO A 186 -1.05 -1.48 25.41
CA PRO A 186 -1.92 -0.42 24.92
C PRO A 186 -1.30 0.15 23.65
N ALA A 187 -2.00 -0.05 22.52
CA ALA A 187 -1.44 -0.03 21.17
C ALA A 187 -0.44 1.12 21.00
N ALA A 188 0.85 0.79 21.02
CA ALA A 188 1.89 1.69 21.50
C ALA A 188 1.83 3.05 20.81
N THR A 189 1.25 4.03 21.50
CA THR A 189 1.14 5.42 21.05
C THR A 189 2.49 6.08 21.23
N VAL A 190 3.47 5.59 20.46
CA VAL A 190 4.68 6.33 20.07
C VAL A 190 4.18 7.70 19.66
N PRO A 191 4.35 8.74 20.49
CA PRO A 191 3.59 9.96 20.35
C PRO A 191 3.97 10.55 19.00
N ALA A 192 2.97 10.76 18.14
CA ALA A 192 3.17 11.11 16.74
C ALA A 192 4.24 12.19 16.65
N LYS A 193 5.36 11.86 15.98
CA LYS A 193 6.57 12.69 16.03
C LYS A 193 6.15 14.10 15.61
N ARG A 194 6.26 15.05 16.53
CA ARG A 194 5.96 16.47 16.26
C ARG A 194 6.98 17.12 15.33
N TRP A 195 7.74 16.34 14.58
CA TRP A 195 8.76 16.79 13.66
C TRP A 195 9.03 15.73 12.60
N GLU A 196 9.41 16.21 11.44
CA GLU A 196 9.92 15.44 10.31
C GLU A 196 11.17 16.15 9.80
N VAL A 197 12.17 15.38 9.38
CA VAL A 197 13.34 15.90 8.66
C VAL A 197 13.42 15.19 7.33
N ARG A 198 13.60 15.97 6.26
CA ARG A 198 13.61 15.55 4.86
C ARG A 198 14.98 15.85 4.26
N GLY A 199 15.49 14.90 3.49
CA GLY A 199 16.64 15.10 2.61
C GLY A 199 16.26 14.68 1.19
N ALA A 200 16.70 15.45 0.21
CA ALA A 200 16.52 15.18 -1.21
C ALA A 200 17.84 15.38 -1.96
N THR A 201 18.06 14.53 -2.95
CA THR A 201 19.15 14.68 -3.92
C THR A 201 18.62 14.33 -5.31
N GLY A 202 19.16 14.96 -6.34
CA GLY A 202 18.69 14.74 -7.70
C GLY A 202 19.54 15.39 -8.77
N VAL A 203 19.00 15.38 -9.99
CA VAL A 203 19.55 16.09 -11.15
C VAL A 203 18.44 16.90 -11.80
N GLN A 204 18.70 18.18 -12.07
CA GLN A 204 17.89 19.01 -12.95
C GLN A 204 18.55 19.07 -14.33
N TYR A 205 17.76 18.94 -15.38
CA TYR A 205 18.17 19.15 -16.76
C TYR A 205 17.41 20.33 -17.36
N ASP A 206 18.12 21.33 -17.89
CA ASP A 206 17.58 22.47 -18.63
C ASP A 206 18.01 22.34 -20.10
N SER A 207 17.03 22.27 -21.00
CA SER A 207 17.25 22.13 -22.44
C SER A 207 17.30 23.45 -23.22
N ASN A 208 17.01 24.60 -22.58
CA ASN A 208 17.01 25.90 -23.24
C ASN A 208 17.37 27.09 -22.31
N PRO A 209 18.56 27.09 -21.67
CA PRO A 209 18.97 28.16 -20.77
C PRO A 209 19.12 29.51 -21.51
N ALA A 210 18.28 30.48 -21.15
CA ALA A 210 18.19 31.77 -21.81
C ALA A 210 19.32 32.74 -21.41
N LEU A 211 20.37 32.80 -22.22
CA LEU A 211 21.54 33.69 -22.05
C LEU A 211 21.55 34.81 -23.10
N GLU A 212 21.04 36.00 -22.75
CA GLU A 212 21.15 37.21 -23.59
C GLU A 212 22.57 37.83 -23.53
N PRO A 213 22.98 38.64 -24.53
CA PRO A 213 22.75 38.49 -25.97
C PRO A 213 24.09 38.53 -26.74
N HIS A 214 25.19 38.08 -26.11
CA HIS A 214 26.57 38.29 -26.59
C HIS A 214 27.42 37.01 -26.55
N GLY A 215 27.28 36.15 -27.56
CA GLY A 215 28.22 35.05 -27.80
C GLY A 215 27.67 33.93 -28.69
N SER A 216 28.54 33.30 -29.48
CA SER A 216 28.25 32.12 -30.30
C SER A 216 28.22 30.81 -29.49
N HIS A 217 27.64 30.87 -28.28
CA HIS A 217 27.48 29.77 -27.33
C HIS A 217 26.00 29.59 -26.91
N ALA A 218 25.07 29.99 -27.78
CA ALA A 218 23.66 29.69 -27.62
C ALA A 218 23.42 28.17 -27.68
N HIS A 219 22.53 27.68 -26.83
CA HIS A 219 22.06 26.28 -26.78
C HIS A 219 23.17 25.24 -26.56
N ARG A 220 23.66 25.16 -25.32
CA ARG A 220 24.04 23.88 -24.71
C ARG A 220 23.03 23.56 -23.62
N ASP A 221 22.53 22.33 -23.62
CA ASP A 221 21.79 21.77 -22.50
C ASP A 221 22.66 21.81 -21.24
N GLN A 222 22.05 22.06 -20.08
CA GLN A 222 22.75 22.11 -18.80
C GLN A 222 22.17 21.10 -17.82
N ALA A 223 23.03 20.49 -17.02
CA ALA A 223 22.66 19.62 -15.92
C ALA A 223 23.23 20.18 -14.61
N ALA A 224 22.37 20.31 -13.60
CA ALA A 224 22.75 20.65 -12.23
C ALA A 224 22.46 19.48 -11.29
N PHE A 225 23.33 19.26 -10.31
CA PHE A 225 22.97 18.43 -9.17
C PHE A 225 22.07 19.22 -8.21
N LEU A 226 21.05 18.57 -7.68
CA LEU A 226 20.11 19.17 -6.73
C LEU A 226 20.41 18.66 -5.32
N LEU A 227 20.45 19.57 -4.35
CA LEU A 227 20.46 19.25 -2.92
C LEU A 227 19.27 19.93 -2.25
N GLY A 228 18.45 19.15 -1.55
CA GLY A 228 17.36 19.63 -0.72
C GLY A 228 17.48 19.13 0.72
N ALA A 229 17.20 19.99 1.68
CA ALA A 229 17.15 19.62 3.09
C ALA A 229 16.07 20.46 3.78
N GLY A 230 15.24 19.84 4.62
CA GLY A 230 14.15 20.57 5.25
C GLY A 230 13.45 19.77 6.33
N GLY A 231 12.33 20.29 6.80
CA GLY A 231 11.56 19.65 7.86
C GLY A 231 10.50 20.55 8.44
N HIS A 232 9.75 20.02 9.38
CA HIS A 232 8.73 20.77 10.10
C HIS A 232 8.71 20.44 11.59
N TYR A 233 8.07 21.30 12.38
CA TYR A 233 7.74 21.07 13.78
C TYR A 233 6.28 21.43 14.08
N ASP A 234 5.51 20.46 14.58
CA ASP A 234 4.11 20.63 15.00
C ASP A 234 4.06 21.19 16.43
N VAL A 235 4.06 22.52 16.53
CA VAL A 235 3.88 23.29 17.78
C VAL A 235 2.58 22.89 18.49
N MET A 236 1.50 22.74 17.71
CA MET A 236 0.24 22.16 18.16
C MET A 236 -0.32 21.20 17.12
N GLN A 237 -0.67 19.99 17.54
CA GLN A 237 -1.45 19.04 16.76
C GLN A 237 -2.61 18.56 17.63
N ARG A 238 -3.85 18.83 17.20
CA ARG A 238 -5.11 18.39 17.81
C ARG A 238 -6.08 18.00 16.70
N GLU A 239 -7.11 17.21 17.02
CA GLU A 239 -8.12 16.67 16.09
C GLU A 239 -8.63 17.69 15.04
N ARG A 240 -8.81 18.95 15.45
CA ARG A 240 -9.33 20.05 14.62
C ARG A 240 -8.47 21.32 14.64
N ALA A 241 -7.19 21.23 15.02
CA ALA A 241 -6.28 22.38 15.02
C ALA A 241 -4.82 21.96 14.81
N LEU A 242 -4.15 22.60 13.86
CA LEU A 242 -2.73 22.42 13.55
C LEU A 242 -2.02 23.79 13.61
N VAL A 243 -0.89 23.84 14.31
CA VAL A 243 0.10 24.93 14.19
C VAL A 243 1.45 24.28 13.96
N ARG A 244 2.03 24.57 12.79
CA ARG A 244 3.27 24.00 12.28
C ARG A 244 4.26 25.11 11.92
N LEU A 245 5.54 24.84 12.13
CA LEU A 245 6.64 25.62 11.57
C LEU A 245 7.36 24.74 10.54
N ASP A 246 7.66 25.27 9.37
CA ASP A 246 8.25 24.58 8.23
C ASP A 246 9.53 25.32 7.78
N TYR A 247 10.62 24.60 7.51
CA TYR A 247 11.83 25.14 6.90
C TYR A 247 12.31 24.23 5.77
N ASP A 248 12.56 24.81 4.59
CA ASP A 248 13.06 24.11 3.41
C ASP A 248 14.21 24.87 2.74
N PHE A 249 15.36 24.21 2.70
CA PHE A 249 16.55 24.57 1.93
C PHE A 249 16.60 23.81 0.60
N TYR A 250 17.02 24.50 -0.45
CA TYR A 250 17.28 23.94 -1.78
C TYR A 250 18.50 24.62 -2.39
N GLN A 251 19.36 23.87 -3.06
CA GLN A 251 20.46 24.41 -3.86
C GLN A 251 20.70 23.60 -5.14
N THR A 252 20.86 24.29 -6.27
CA THR A 252 21.46 23.72 -7.49
C THR A 252 22.98 23.81 -7.44
N LEU A 253 23.67 22.84 -8.04
CA LEU A 253 25.12 22.80 -8.20
C LEU A 253 25.45 22.55 -9.68
N TYR A 254 25.79 23.59 -10.42
CA TYR A 254 26.28 23.49 -11.79
C TYR A 254 27.80 23.24 -11.81
N PRO A 255 28.31 22.24 -12.56
CA PRO A 255 29.75 22.00 -12.67
C PRO A 255 30.53 23.22 -13.19
N ASP A 256 30.03 23.82 -14.28
CA ASP A 256 30.73 24.87 -15.04
C ASP A 256 30.16 26.29 -14.82
N PHE A 257 29.02 26.44 -14.14
CA PHE A 257 28.22 27.68 -14.08
C PHE A 257 27.88 28.12 -12.65
N GLN A 258 28.84 28.09 -11.73
CA GLN A 258 28.63 28.34 -10.29
C GLN A 258 28.07 29.74 -9.94
N ASP A 259 28.24 30.76 -10.80
CA ASP A 259 27.57 32.07 -10.64
C ASP A 259 26.03 31.99 -10.82
N PHE A 260 25.53 30.89 -11.39
CA PHE A 260 24.12 30.56 -11.57
C PHE A 260 23.61 29.51 -10.55
N ASP A 261 24.42 29.10 -9.56
CA ASP A 261 23.97 28.22 -8.47
C ASP A 261 22.85 28.92 -7.68
N PHE A 262 21.62 28.46 -7.88
CA PHE A 262 20.45 28.99 -7.19
C PHE A 262 20.34 28.34 -5.81
N ARG A 263 20.28 29.15 -4.76
CA ARG A 263 20.09 28.72 -3.37
C ARG A 263 18.84 29.37 -2.79
N ALA A 264 17.93 28.56 -2.26
CA ALA A 264 16.72 29.00 -1.58
C ALA A 264 16.75 28.60 -0.10
N HIS A 265 16.43 29.54 0.76
CA HIS A 265 16.05 29.33 2.16
C HIS A 265 14.60 29.78 2.33
N ARG A 266 13.71 28.86 2.73
CA ARG A 266 12.29 29.15 2.90
C ARG A 266 11.89 28.81 4.33
N LEU A 267 11.33 29.78 5.04
CA LEU A 267 10.81 29.64 6.39
C LEU A 267 9.32 29.99 6.38
N SER A 268 8.46 29.13 6.92
CA SER A 268 7.04 29.44 7.05
C SER A 268 6.42 28.88 8.33
N GLY A 269 5.29 29.46 8.72
CA GLY A 269 4.43 28.99 9.80
C GLY A 269 3.01 28.82 9.29
N THR A 270 2.43 27.65 9.54
CA THR A 270 1.09 27.27 9.07
C THR A 270 0.17 27.09 10.27
N ALA A 271 -0.94 27.84 10.31
CA ALA A 271 -2.00 27.69 11.31
C ALA A 271 -3.32 27.33 10.63
N SER A 272 -3.96 26.23 11.03
CA SER A 272 -5.23 25.78 10.43
C SER A 272 -6.17 25.10 11.43
N PHE A 273 -7.46 25.21 11.15
CA PHE A 273 -8.55 24.82 12.04
C PHE A 273 -9.67 24.12 11.26
N GLY A 274 -10.13 22.97 11.75
CA GLY A 274 -11.27 22.25 11.20
C GLY A 274 -12.58 22.93 11.60
N LEU A 275 -13.21 23.66 10.69
CA LEU A 275 -14.50 24.33 10.88
C LEU A 275 -15.68 23.33 10.87
N ARG A 276 -15.59 22.30 10.03
CA ARG A 276 -16.48 21.11 9.98
C ARG A 276 -15.62 19.86 9.79
N ARG A 277 -16.20 18.66 9.91
CA ARG A 277 -15.48 17.39 9.60
C ARG A 277 -14.92 17.37 8.17
N TRP A 278 -15.60 18.04 7.24
CA TRP A 278 -15.23 18.13 5.82
C TRP A 278 -14.59 19.48 5.43
N LEU A 279 -14.44 20.45 6.33
CA LEU A 279 -13.93 21.79 6.01
C LEU A 279 -12.88 22.25 7.02
N TRP A 280 -11.69 22.52 6.51
CA TRP A 280 -10.62 23.22 7.23
C TRP A 280 -10.40 24.60 6.61
N ALA A 281 -10.06 25.58 7.44
CA ALA A 281 -9.57 26.88 7.01
C ALA A 281 -8.21 27.12 7.66
N GLY A 282 -7.31 27.82 6.98
CA GLY A 282 -5.99 28.12 7.53
C GLY A 282 -5.30 29.28 6.84
N VAL A 283 -4.15 29.63 7.39
CA VAL A 283 -3.22 30.60 6.81
C VAL A 283 -1.80 30.08 7.00
N GLN A 284 -1.00 30.16 5.93
CA GLN A 284 0.45 30.04 6.02
C GLN A 284 1.05 31.44 5.85
N GLY A 285 1.95 31.84 6.73
CA GLY A 285 2.79 33.03 6.55
C GLY A 285 4.25 32.61 6.43
N GLY A 286 5.05 33.29 5.62
CA GLY A 286 6.44 32.89 5.43
C GLY A 286 7.32 33.98 4.85
N TYR A 287 8.60 33.64 4.74
CA TYR A 287 9.66 34.46 4.17
C TYR A 287 10.58 33.56 3.34
N ASN A 288 10.67 33.88 2.05
CA ASN A 288 11.59 33.26 1.12
C ASN A 288 12.83 34.15 0.97
N HIS A 289 14.02 33.55 0.97
CA HIS A 289 15.28 34.20 0.65
C HIS A 289 16.04 33.40 -0.40
N TYR A 290 16.44 34.08 -1.47
CA TYR A 290 17.08 33.46 -2.63
C TYR A 290 18.41 34.14 -2.95
N SER A 291 19.42 33.32 -3.24
CA SER A 291 20.72 33.74 -3.76
C SER A 291 21.00 33.10 -5.11
N LEU A 292 21.76 33.81 -5.94
CA LEU A 292 22.27 33.33 -7.22
C LEU A 292 23.80 33.44 -7.18
N GLY A 293 24.47 32.29 -7.25
CA GLY A 293 25.90 32.17 -6.94
C GLY A 293 26.21 32.73 -5.54
N PRO A 294 27.21 33.61 -5.40
CA PRO A 294 27.56 34.22 -4.11
C PRO A 294 26.67 35.40 -3.69
N ARG A 295 25.66 35.80 -4.49
CA ARG A 295 24.91 37.05 -4.29
C ARG A 295 23.47 36.81 -3.84
N ALA A 296 23.02 37.53 -2.81
CA ALA A 296 21.60 37.61 -2.48
C ALA A 296 20.84 38.26 -3.65
N TYR A 297 19.78 37.59 -4.12
CA TYR A 297 19.08 37.89 -5.36
C TYR A 297 17.67 38.46 -5.11
N LEU A 298 16.87 37.77 -4.30
CA LEU A 298 15.47 38.09 -4.03
C LEU A 298 15.10 37.72 -2.58
N GLN A 299 14.33 38.57 -1.92
CA GLN A 299 13.58 38.20 -0.72
C GLN A 299 12.09 38.44 -0.93
N GLU A 300 11.25 37.61 -0.31
CA GLU A 300 9.80 37.67 -0.48
C GLU A 300 9.10 37.18 0.80
N PRO A 301 8.66 38.10 1.69
CA PRO A 301 7.62 37.78 2.66
C PRO A 301 6.29 37.50 1.94
N PHE A 302 5.54 36.52 2.43
CA PHE A 302 4.25 36.13 1.86
C PHE A 302 3.22 35.71 2.90
N VAL A 303 1.95 35.77 2.51
CA VAL A 303 0.81 35.21 3.24
C VAL A 303 -0.09 34.43 2.29
N LEU A 304 -0.57 33.27 2.74
CA LEU A 304 -1.36 32.32 1.95
C LEU A 304 -2.53 31.80 2.80
N PRO A 305 -3.68 32.50 2.84
CA PRO A 305 -4.94 31.93 3.32
C PRO A 305 -5.43 30.80 2.39
N PHE A 306 -6.00 29.75 2.99
CA PHE A 306 -6.55 28.61 2.26
C PHE A 306 -7.79 27.99 2.92
N LEU A 307 -8.60 27.32 2.09
CA LEU A 307 -9.71 26.45 2.50
C LEU A 307 -9.43 25.04 1.97
N SER A 308 -9.61 24.02 2.81
CA SER A 308 -9.37 22.62 2.48
C SER A 308 -10.62 21.79 2.74
N PHE A 309 -11.22 21.27 1.67
CA PHE A 309 -12.42 20.47 1.64
C PHE A 309 -12.04 18.99 1.57
N ALA A 310 -12.55 18.15 2.48
CA ALA A 310 -12.32 16.71 2.47
C ALA A 310 -13.53 15.98 1.86
N GLU A 311 -13.28 15.21 0.81
CA GLU A 311 -14.29 14.60 -0.07
C GLU A 311 -14.58 13.15 0.38
N GLY A 312 -14.86 12.99 1.67
CA GLY A 312 -14.87 11.68 2.32
C GLY A 312 -13.50 11.01 2.20
N ASP A 313 -13.49 9.74 1.82
CA ASP A 313 -12.26 8.96 1.57
C ASP A 313 -11.75 9.08 0.12
N VAL A 314 -12.47 9.83 -0.75
CA VAL A 314 -12.19 9.93 -2.19
C VAL A 314 -11.14 10.99 -2.51
N GLY A 315 -10.96 12.01 -1.66
CA GLY A 315 -10.00 13.07 -1.96
C GLY A 315 -10.03 14.29 -1.06
N ARG A 316 -9.31 15.32 -1.50
CA ARG A 316 -9.27 16.65 -0.91
C ARG A 316 -9.11 17.70 -1.99
N THR A 317 -10.00 18.68 -2.02
CA THR A 317 -9.81 19.94 -2.77
C THR A 317 -9.32 21.03 -1.84
N GLN A 318 -8.32 21.79 -2.25
CA GLN A 318 -7.81 22.96 -1.56
C GLN A 318 -7.96 24.18 -2.47
N LEU A 319 -8.61 25.23 -1.96
CA LEU A 319 -8.60 26.57 -2.54
C LEU A 319 -7.57 27.40 -1.80
N LEU A 320 -6.76 28.16 -2.52
CA LEU A 320 -5.73 29.02 -1.94
C LEU A 320 -5.74 30.39 -2.60
N TYR A 321 -5.29 31.39 -1.83
CA TYR A 321 -4.87 32.68 -2.34
C TYR A 321 -3.52 33.01 -1.71
N ARG A 322 -2.53 33.42 -2.51
CA ARG A 322 -1.20 33.86 -2.08
C ARG A 322 -1.05 35.34 -2.36
N HIS A 323 -0.53 36.09 -1.39
CA HIS A 323 0.00 37.43 -1.59
C HIS A 323 1.46 37.47 -1.17
N GLY A 324 2.34 37.94 -2.05
CA GLY A 324 3.77 38.10 -1.81
C GLY A 324 4.25 39.51 -2.13
N GLU A 325 5.28 39.97 -1.42
CA GLU A 325 5.93 41.25 -1.67
C GLU A 325 7.41 41.04 -2.06
N PRO A 326 7.71 40.70 -3.33
CA PRO A 326 9.09 40.48 -3.78
C PRO A 326 9.92 41.77 -3.77
N ASP A 327 11.14 41.68 -3.24
CA ASP A 327 12.16 42.73 -3.13
C ASP A 327 13.51 42.19 -3.64
N TYR A 328 14.00 42.75 -4.76
CA TYR A 328 15.19 42.27 -5.43
C TYR A 328 16.45 42.89 -4.85
N LEU A 329 17.37 42.06 -4.39
CA LEU A 329 18.53 42.50 -3.60
C LEU A 329 19.75 42.86 -4.46
N SER A 330 19.79 42.41 -5.72
CA SER A 330 20.90 42.62 -6.66
C SER A 330 20.49 43.42 -7.92
N ARG A 331 21.42 44.25 -8.43
CA ARG A 331 21.28 44.90 -9.74
C ARG A 331 21.38 43.85 -10.88
N PRO A 332 20.71 44.05 -12.03
CA PRO A 332 19.91 45.23 -12.40
C PRO A 332 18.49 45.27 -11.79
N PHE A 333 17.99 44.16 -11.24
CA PHE A 333 16.58 44.01 -10.86
C PHE A 333 16.16 44.78 -9.60
N LYS A 334 17.11 45.07 -8.69
CA LYS A 334 16.86 45.84 -7.46
C LYS A 334 16.12 47.15 -7.71
N SER A 335 14.95 47.31 -7.09
CA SER A 335 14.05 48.47 -7.23
C SER A 335 13.51 48.72 -8.64
N LEU A 336 13.88 47.86 -9.59
CA LEU A 336 13.25 47.74 -10.89
C LEU A 336 12.04 46.82 -10.78
N ARG A 337 12.25 45.56 -10.36
CA ARG A 337 11.21 44.50 -10.28
C ARG A 337 10.55 44.36 -8.90
N ASP A 338 11.00 45.09 -7.88
CA ASP A 338 10.36 45.10 -6.54
C ASP A 338 8.85 45.35 -6.68
N GLY A 339 8.01 44.51 -6.10
CA GLY A 339 6.66 44.29 -6.62
C GLY A 339 5.62 43.82 -5.59
N ARG A 340 4.53 43.27 -6.13
CA ARG A 340 3.51 42.48 -5.43
C ARG A 340 3.08 41.31 -6.34
N THR A 341 3.11 40.11 -5.82
CA THR A 341 2.50 38.92 -6.45
C THR A 341 1.16 38.62 -5.79
N ASN A 342 0.17 38.27 -6.60
CA ASN A 342 -1.15 37.83 -6.14
C ASN A 342 -1.55 36.60 -6.94
N ALA A 343 -1.61 35.45 -6.29
CA ALA A 343 -2.01 34.19 -6.93
C ALA A 343 -3.31 33.65 -6.32
N ALA A 344 -4.18 33.07 -7.15
CA ALA A 344 -5.39 32.40 -6.74
C ALA A 344 -5.44 31.01 -7.41
N GLY A 345 -5.60 29.96 -6.63
CA GLY A 345 -5.44 28.60 -7.11
C GLY A 345 -6.39 27.58 -6.49
N VAL A 346 -6.53 26.46 -7.19
CA VAL A 346 -7.23 25.24 -6.76
C VAL A 346 -6.33 24.05 -7.00
N SER A 347 -6.25 23.14 -6.02
CA SER A 347 -5.56 21.86 -6.17
C SER A 347 -6.43 20.75 -5.57
N GLN A 348 -6.67 19.68 -6.33
CA GLN A 348 -7.42 18.50 -5.88
C GLN A 348 -6.49 17.28 -5.87
N ARG A 349 -6.41 16.59 -4.73
CA ARG A 349 -5.76 15.28 -4.61
C ARG A 349 -6.84 14.21 -4.46
N LEU A 350 -7.08 13.48 -5.54
CA LEU A 350 -7.95 12.31 -5.59
C LEU A 350 -7.20 11.07 -5.09
N LEU A 351 -7.84 10.26 -4.27
CA LEU A 351 -7.28 9.10 -3.59
C LEU A 351 -7.89 7.79 -4.12
N PHE A 352 -7.04 6.79 -4.33
CA PHE A 352 -7.41 5.49 -4.88
C PHE A 352 -6.76 4.36 -4.08
N ALA A 353 -7.36 3.17 -4.10
CA ALA A 353 -6.87 1.99 -3.38
C ALA A 353 -6.56 2.26 -1.90
N GLY A 354 -7.52 2.84 -1.16
CA GLY A 354 -7.37 3.17 0.26
C GLY A 354 -6.36 4.29 0.56
N GLY A 355 -6.10 5.17 -0.42
CA GLY A 355 -5.10 6.24 -0.33
C GLY A 355 -3.67 5.81 -0.66
N ALA A 356 -3.43 4.53 -0.98
CA ALA A 356 -2.12 4.04 -1.41
C ALA A 356 -1.70 4.61 -2.78
N ARG A 357 -2.66 5.02 -3.62
CA ARG A 357 -2.42 5.70 -4.90
C ARG A 357 -3.17 7.03 -4.92
N TYR A 358 -2.67 8.01 -5.65
CA TYR A 358 -3.35 9.29 -5.82
C TYR A 358 -3.11 9.92 -7.18
N VAL A 359 -4.02 10.82 -7.57
CA VAL A 359 -3.84 11.78 -8.67
C VAL A 359 -3.95 13.18 -8.06
N THR A 360 -2.98 14.05 -8.35
CA THR A 360 -3.08 15.49 -8.11
C THR A 360 -3.44 16.20 -9.39
N LEU A 361 -4.34 17.16 -9.30
CA LEU A 361 -4.68 18.13 -10.35
C LEU A 361 -4.61 19.51 -9.71
N GLY A 362 -4.23 20.53 -10.47
CA GLY A 362 -4.37 21.90 -9.99
C GLY A 362 -4.17 22.95 -11.06
N TYR A 363 -4.64 24.15 -10.72
CA TYR A 363 -4.58 25.35 -11.53
C TYR A 363 -4.32 26.55 -10.62
N GLU A 364 -3.46 27.47 -11.05
CA GLU A 364 -3.17 28.72 -10.36
C GLU A 364 -3.08 29.86 -11.38
N PHE A 365 -3.77 30.96 -11.11
CA PHE A 365 -3.56 32.23 -11.80
C PHE A 365 -2.75 33.16 -10.91
N GLU A 366 -1.61 33.66 -11.38
CA GLU A 366 -0.82 34.68 -10.69
C GLU A 366 -0.75 35.98 -11.50
N ASN A 367 -0.83 37.12 -10.82
CA ASN A 367 -0.52 38.43 -11.37
C ASN A 367 0.65 39.08 -10.59
N GLU A 368 1.71 39.47 -11.30
CA GLU A 368 2.88 40.19 -10.78
C GLU A 368 2.80 41.67 -11.18
N ASN A 369 2.73 42.55 -10.19
CA ASN A 369 2.69 44.00 -10.37
C ASN A 369 3.94 44.67 -9.77
N PRO A 370 4.88 45.14 -10.60
CA PRO A 370 6.01 45.97 -10.18
C PRO A 370 5.57 47.28 -9.50
N ARG A 371 6.34 47.76 -8.52
CA ARG A 371 6.07 49.04 -7.82
C ARG A 371 6.60 50.26 -8.56
N SER A 372 7.62 50.07 -9.40
CA SER A 372 8.28 51.16 -10.13
C SER A 372 7.79 51.21 -11.58
N ALA A 373 7.59 52.41 -12.13
CA ALA A 373 7.19 52.58 -13.52
C ALA A 373 8.27 52.11 -14.52
N ALA A 374 9.54 52.07 -14.11
CA ALA A 374 10.63 51.46 -14.88
C ALA A 374 10.55 49.91 -14.86
N GLY A 375 9.92 49.34 -13.83
CA GLY A 375 9.67 47.92 -13.69
C GLY A 375 8.55 47.37 -14.54
N ASN A 376 7.73 48.21 -15.17
CA ASN A 376 6.51 47.78 -15.88
C ASN A 376 6.76 46.71 -16.97
N ASP A 377 7.99 46.58 -17.50
CA ASP A 377 8.38 45.47 -18.39
C ASP A 377 8.21 44.07 -17.76
N PHE A 378 8.13 43.98 -16.43
CA PHE A 378 7.89 42.76 -15.65
C PHE A 378 6.43 42.62 -15.16
N GLU A 379 5.50 43.50 -15.57
CA GLU A 379 4.07 43.38 -15.28
C GLU A 379 3.49 42.18 -16.04
N ARG A 380 3.04 41.14 -15.32
CA ARG A 380 2.82 39.80 -15.88
C ARG A 380 1.53 39.14 -15.36
N ASN A 381 0.87 38.37 -16.20
CA ASN A 381 -0.15 37.40 -15.82
C ASN A 381 0.34 35.98 -16.14
N SER A 382 0.14 35.04 -15.23
CA SER A 382 0.67 33.67 -15.30
C SER A 382 -0.45 32.66 -15.09
N ASN A 383 -0.50 31.61 -15.91
CA ASN A 383 -1.50 30.55 -15.85
C ASN A 383 -0.81 29.20 -15.60
N GLY A 384 -0.61 28.84 -14.34
CA GLY A 384 -0.03 27.57 -13.93
C GLY A 384 -1.05 26.43 -13.93
N ALA A 385 -0.68 25.27 -14.44
CA ALA A 385 -1.44 24.02 -14.34
C ALA A 385 -0.52 22.85 -13.99
N HIS A 386 -0.99 21.92 -13.15
CA HIS A 386 -0.25 20.70 -12.81
C HIS A 386 -1.12 19.45 -12.81
N VAL A 387 -0.50 18.33 -13.17
CA VAL A 387 -1.05 16.97 -12.97
C VAL A 387 0.05 16.08 -12.43
N GLY A 388 -0.23 15.36 -11.35
CA GLY A 388 0.69 14.39 -10.77
C GLY A 388 0.03 13.06 -10.44
N VAL A 389 0.82 11.99 -10.41
CA VAL A 389 0.38 10.64 -10.05
C VAL A 389 1.34 10.04 -9.02
N GLY A 390 0.77 9.53 -7.93
CA GLY A 390 1.50 8.90 -6.83
C GLY A 390 1.10 7.45 -6.65
N PHE A 391 2.10 6.56 -6.49
CA PHE A 391 1.86 5.13 -6.32
C PHE A 391 2.98 4.43 -5.53
N PRO A 392 2.71 3.29 -4.86
CA PRO A 392 3.72 2.55 -4.14
C PRO A 392 4.63 1.79 -5.11
N ALA A 393 5.92 1.80 -4.84
CA ALA A 393 6.96 1.15 -5.62
C ALA A 393 7.75 0.15 -4.75
N TRP A 394 8.89 -0.35 -5.26
CA TRP A 394 9.61 -1.44 -4.62
C TRP A 394 10.21 -1.01 -3.25
N CYS A 395 10.38 -2.01 -2.37
CA CYS A 395 10.95 -1.87 -1.01
C CYS A 395 10.23 -0.90 -0.05
N GLY A 396 9.00 -0.46 -0.34
CA GLY A 396 8.25 0.47 0.51
C GLY A 396 8.54 1.95 0.19
N THR A 397 9.08 2.23 -1.00
CA THR A 397 9.13 3.59 -1.54
C THR A 397 7.77 3.98 -2.15
N ALA A 398 7.49 5.28 -2.22
CA ALA A 398 6.40 5.82 -3.03
C ALA A 398 7.00 6.71 -4.12
N VAL A 399 6.57 6.49 -5.36
CA VAL A 399 6.97 7.29 -6.52
C VAL A 399 5.88 8.32 -6.82
N GLU A 400 6.29 9.56 -7.02
CA GLU A 400 5.45 10.65 -7.53
C GLU A 400 6.02 11.11 -8.89
N LEU A 401 5.16 11.16 -9.90
CA LEU A 401 5.47 11.72 -11.23
C LEU A 401 4.55 12.91 -11.46
N THR A 402 5.10 14.11 -11.70
CA THR A 402 4.32 15.35 -11.85
C THR A 402 4.75 16.13 -13.08
N TYR A 403 3.77 16.55 -13.88
CA TYR A 403 3.93 17.49 -14.99
C TYR A 403 3.37 18.86 -14.59
N LEU A 404 4.07 19.92 -14.97
CA LEU A 404 3.78 21.31 -14.67
C LEU A 404 3.89 22.15 -15.96
N TYR A 405 2.93 23.05 -16.19
CA TYR A 405 2.87 23.94 -17.34
C TYR A 405 2.49 25.38 -16.94
N ARG A 406 3.14 26.37 -17.57
CA ARG A 406 2.99 27.83 -17.35
C ARG A 406 3.92 28.56 -18.35
N ASN A 407 3.56 29.36 -19.33
CA ASN A 407 2.44 30.27 -19.59
C ASN A 407 2.47 31.55 -18.74
N ASP A 408 3.37 32.45 -19.14
CA ASP A 408 3.76 33.71 -18.50
C ASP A 408 3.62 34.91 -19.47
N ASP A 409 2.44 35.53 -19.51
CA ASP A 409 2.15 36.65 -20.41
C ASP A 409 2.59 37.99 -19.81
N TYR A 410 3.69 38.56 -20.32
CA TYR A 410 4.15 39.88 -19.89
C TYR A 410 3.33 40.97 -20.58
N THR A 411 2.48 41.66 -19.83
CA THR A 411 1.46 42.60 -20.36
C THR A 411 2.05 43.75 -21.18
N ARG A 412 3.32 44.10 -20.96
CA ARG A 412 4.04 45.19 -21.63
C ARG A 412 5.00 44.70 -22.71
N ARG A 413 5.34 45.60 -23.62
CA ARG A 413 6.44 45.43 -24.57
C ARG A 413 7.74 45.75 -23.86
N ASN A 414 8.64 44.77 -23.78
CA ASN A 414 9.97 44.90 -23.18
C ASN A 414 10.69 46.14 -23.77
N SER A 415 10.90 47.17 -22.95
CA SER A 415 11.51 48.44 -23.31
C SER A 415 13.03 48.38 -23.40
N LEU A 416 13.66 47.40 -22.72
CA LEU A 416 15.09 47.08 -22.79
C LEU A 416 15.44 46.40 -24.13
N SER A 417 14.48 45.71 -24.76
CA SER A 417 14.66 45.09 -26.06
C SER A 417 14.63 46.12 -27.20
N ALA A 418 15.68 46.14 -28.02
CA ALA A 418 15.76 46.96 -29.24
C ALA A 418 14.57 46.75 -30.21
N PHE A 419 13.88 45.61 -30.13
CA PHE A 419 12.73 45.26 -30.98
C PHE A 419 11.37 45.57 -30.35
N ARG A 420 11.31 46.00 -29.08
CA ARG A 420 10.08 46.32 -28.32
C ARG A 420 8.95 45.30 -28.52
N LYS A 421 9.30 44.02 -28.43
CA LYS A 421 8.35 42.90 -28.48
C LYS A 421 7.70 42.70 -27.11
N LYS A 422 6.48 42.14 -27.09
CA LYS A 422 5.91 41.51 -25.89
C LYS A 422 6.72 40.25 -25.58
N ARG A 423 6.84 39.89 -24.30
CA ARG A 423 7.40 38.60 -23.87
C ARG A 423 6.25 37.68 -23.46
N ASP A 424 6.38 36.41 -23.79
CA ASP A 424 5.41 35.35 -23.52
C ASP A 424 6.26 34.08 -23.39
N ASP A 425 6.27 33.48 -22.19
CA ASP A 425 7.09 32.29 -21.91
C ASP A 425 6.19 31.08 -21.65
N ASP A 426 6.35 30.01 -22.42
CA ASP A 426 5.82 28.69 -22.12
C ASP A 426 6.94 27.80 -21.55
N GLU A 427 6.71 27.25 -20.36
CA GLU A 427 7.63 26.37 -19.63
C GLU A 427 6.91 25.04 -19.33
N HIS A 428 7.63 23.94 -19.53
CA HIS A 428 7.18 22.58 -19.29
C HIS A 428 8.16 21.88 -18.33
N ARG A 429 7.69 21.52 -17.13
CA ARG A 429 8.50 20.79 -16.15
C ARG A 429 7.98 19.39 -15.90
N PHE A 430 8.90 18.43 -15.83
CA PHE A 430 8.66 17.04 -15.53
C PHE A 430 9.46 16.65 -14.28
N TYR A 431 8.75 16.27 -13.23
CA TYR A 431 9.29 15.82 -11.96
C TYR A 431 9.08 14.31 -11.81
N ALA A 432 10.14 13.58 -11.47
CA ALA A 432 10.07 12.19 -11.04
C ALA A 432 10.82 12.02 -9.72
N GLY A 433 10.11 11.72 -8.63
CA GLY A 433 10.68 11.61 -7.29
C GLY A 433 10.33 10.30 -6.60
N GLY A 434 11.34 9.65 -6.01
CA GLY A 434 11.15 8.54 -5.07
C GLY A 434 11.24 9.01 -3.62
N THR A 435 10.23 8.72 -2.80
CA THR A 435 10.24 8.97 -1.36
C THR A 435 10.35 7.66 -0.56
N ALA A 436 11.10 7.66 0.53
CA ALA A 436 11.31 6.51 1.40
C ALA A 436 11.13 6.91 2.87
N ASN A 437 10.10 6.39 3.55
CA ASN A 437 9.86 6.72 4.96
C ASN A 437 10.71 5.84 5.89
N VAL A 438 11.90 6.33 6.22
CA VAL A 438 12.82 5.69 7.19
C VAL A 438 12.45 5.91 8.66
N SER A 439 11.37 6.63 8.96
CA SER A 439 11.02 7.01 10.35
C SER A 439 10.23 5.93 11.11
N ASN A 440 9.78 4.89 10.41
CA ASN A 440 8.99 3.77 10.93
C ASN A 440 9.88 2.62 11.45
N ILE A 441 10.24 2.68 12.73
CA ILE A 441 10.47 1.43 13.50
C ILE A 441 9.07 0.89 13.85
N GLY A 442 8.43 0.24 12.88
CA GLY A 442 7.18 -0.49 13.10
C GLY A 442 7.42 -1.72 13.98
N LEU A 443 6.38 -2.21 14.67
CA LEU A 443 6.49 -3.25 15.70
C LEU A 443 7.07 -4.61 15.22
N PHE A 444 7.29 -4.80 13.91
CA PHE A 444 7.60 -6.06 13.27
C PHE A 444 8.60 -6.01 12.08
N ASP A 445 9.31 -4.90 11.81
CA ASP A 445 10.27 -4.83 10.68
C ASP A 445 11.71 -4.54 11.11
N TYR A 446 12.67 -5.24 10.48
CA TYR A 446 14.10 -5.18 10.76
C TYR A 446 14.82 -4.34 9.69
N ARG A 447 15.46 -3.24 10.12
CA ARG A 447 16.48 -2.44 9.41
C ARG A 447 16.28 -2.28 7.88
N ARG A 448 15.82 -1.10 7.44
CA ARG A 448 16.02 -0.64 6.05
C ARG A 448 16.61 0.76 5.99
N SER A 449 17.66 0.89 5.19
CA SER A 449 18.23 2.16 4.73
C SER A 449 17.98 2.23 3.22
N ILE A 450 17.36 3.29 2.74
CA ILE A 450 17.05 3.48 1.32
C ILE A 450 17.37 4.93 0.95
N VAL A 451 18.01 5.12 -0.20
CA VAL A 451 18.37 6.42 -0.78
C VAL A 451 17.31 6.81 -1.81
N SER A 452 16.90 8.07 -1.80
CA SER A 452 16.01 8.67 -2.79
C SER A 452 16.79 9.29 -3.96
N LEU A 453 16.22 9.21 -5.16
CA LEU A 453 16.67 9.91 -6.36
C LEU A 453 15.51 10.78 -6.86
N VAL A 454 15.80 12.03 -7.22
CA VAL A 454 14.90 12.93 -7.93
C VAL A 454 15.48 13.24 -9.30
N LEU A 455 14.64 13.19 -10.34
CA LEU A 455 14.97 13.66 -11.67
C LEU A 455 13.98 14.78 -12.03
N GLU A 456 14.51 15.96 -12.33
CA GLU A 456 13.77 17.14 -12.77
C GLU A 456 14.23 17.47 -14.21
N ALA A 457 13.29 17.65 -15.12
CA ALA A 457 13.58 18.04 -16.50
C ALA A 457 12.69 19.21 -16.91
N THR A 458 13.34 20.28 -17.37
CA THR A 458 12.71 21.55 -17.76
C THR A 458 12.94 21.80 -19.25
N ARG A 459 11.88 22.23 -19.93
CA ARG A 459 11.84 22.48 -21.37
C ARG A 459 10.99 23.69 -21.72
#